data_AF-A0AAE7M6Y5-F1
#
_entry.id   AF-A0AAE7M6Y5-F1
#
_cell.length_a   1.000
_cell.length_b   1.000
_cell.length_c   1.000
_cell.angle_alpha   90.00
_cell.angle_beta   90.00
_cell.angle_gamma   90.00
#
_symmetry.space_group_name_H-M   'P 1'
#
loop_
_entity.id
_entity.type
_entity.pdbx_description
1 polymer ?
#
loop_
_entity_poly.entity_id
_entity_poly.type
_entity_poly.pdbx_seq_one_letter_code
_entity_poly.pdbx_strand_id
1 'polypeptide(L)'
;MSVRSVTTRSNRWILLLAWLLGAEAIGANKASEHCLRLQEQRDQWARQAWREEVKLVHKRRLKLCPQLESLANQGAEASANAPSPGQRMRLDYGAYARCRRQAEVDLKASQPVLYTNDQNVPFFTVNGAEAARQADALRKAANDACP
;
A
#
# COMPACT_ATOMS: atom_id res chain seq x y z
N MET A 1 49.94 52.78 -14.34
CA MET A 1 48.77 52.04 -14.86
C MET A 1 49.24 50.70 -15.41
N SER A 2 48.59 49.59 -15.01
CA SER A 2 48.36 48.34 -15.79
C SER A 2 49.58 47.56 -16.36
N VAL A 3 49.71 46.23 -16.31
CA VAL A 3 48.84 45.08 -16.01
C VAL A 3 49.78 43.94 -15.53
N ARG A 4 49.45 43.21 -14.46
CA ARG A 4 50.09 41.91 -14.18
C ARG A 4 49.29 40.82 -14.87
N SER A 5 49.89 40.18 -15.87
CA SER A 5 49.37 39.00 -16.54
C SER A 5 49.40 37.79 -15.60
N VAL A 6 48.22 37.31 -15.21
CA VAL A 6 48.06 36.05 -14.47
C VAL A 6 48.05 34.91 -15.48
N THR A 7 49.12 34.13 -15.52
CA THR A 7 49.18 32.86 -16.25
C THR A 7 48.47 31.78 -15.45
N THR A 8 47.25 31.44 -15.85
CA THR A 8 46.51 30.28 -15.34
C THR A 8 47.14 28.98 -15.86
N ARG A 9 47.94 28.33 -15.03
CA ARG A 9 48.48 26.99 -15.29
C ARG A 9 47.35 25.96 -15.12
N SER A 10 46.70 25.62 -16.23
CA SER A 10 45.63 24.62 -16.26
C SER A 10 46.13 23.26 -15.78
N ASN A 11 45.70 22.86 -14.59
CA ASN A 11 46.16 21.65 -13.91
C ASN A 11 45.32 20.45 -14.40
N ARG A 12 45.84 19.72 -15.41
CA ARG A 12 45.18 18.57 -16.06
C ARG A 12 44.74 17.47 -15.09
N TRP A 13 45.28 17.45 -13.88
CA TRP A 13 44.89 16.54 -12.79
C TRP A 13 43.48 16.76 -12.25
N ILE A 14 42.95 17.99 -12.31
CA ILE A 14 41.61 18.32 -11.80
C ILE A 14 40.52 17.74 -12.71
N LEU A 15 40.79 17.64 -14.03
CA LEU A 15 39.85 17.06 -14.98
C LEU A 15 39.71 15.55 -14.79
N LEU A 16 40.78 14.82 -14.43
CA LEU A 16 40.69 13.37 -14.20
C LEU A 16 39.89 13.00 -12.94
N LEU A 17 39.96 13.82 -11.88
CA LEU A 17 39.17 13.62 -10.66
C LEU A 17 37.66 13.87 -10.87
N ALA A 18 37.29 14.81 -11.74
CA ALA A 18 35.90 15.09 -12.07
C ALA A 18 35.22 13.94 -12.85
N TRP A 19 35.97 13.16 -13.64
CA TRP A 19 35.44 11.99 -14.36
C TRP A 19 35.20 10.78 -13.45
N LEU A 20 35.95 10.63 -12.36
CA LEU A 20 35.76 9.52 -11.40
C LEU A 20 34.55 9.77 -10.47
N LEU A 21 34.28 11.02 -10.07
CA LEU A 21 33.16 11.36 -9.18
C LEU A 21 31.80 11.47 -9.90
N GLY A 22 31.79 11.70 -11.23
CA GLY A 22 30.55 11.81 -12.00
C GLY A 22 29.83 10.48 -12.26
N ALA A 23 30.55 9.36 -12.27
CA ALA A 23 29.97 8.04 -12.54
C ALA A 23 29.16 7.49 -11.35
N GLU A 24 29.58 7.78 -10.12
CA GLU A 24 28.91 7.31 -8.90
C GLU A 24 27.55 8.00 -8.68
N ALA A 25 27.44 9.29 -9.01
CA ALA A 25 26.19 10.06 -8.85
C ALA A 25 25.06 9.57 -9.76
N ILE A 26 25.38 9.06 -10.96
CA ILE A 26 24.37 8.54 -11.91
C ILE A 26 23.91 7.13 -11.50
N GLY A 27 24.81 6.32 -10.93
CA GLY A 27 24.47 4.99 -10.40
C GLY A 27 23.55 5.04 -9.18
N ALA A 28 23.80 5.99 -8.26
CA ALA A 28 22.99 6.18 -7.06
C ALA A 28 21.52 6.55 -7.37
N ASN A 29 21.28 7.39 -8.39
CA ASN A 29 19.92 7.78 -8.80
C ASN A 29 19.15 6.65 -9.48
N LYS A 30 19.82 5.77 -10.24
CA LYS A 30 19.16 4.62 -10.86
C LYS A 30 18.82 3.53 -9.84
N ALA A 31 19.68 3.32 -8.85
CA ALA A 31 19.42 2.42 -7.74
C ALA A 31 18.20 2.90 -6.92
N SER A 32 18.10 4.21 -6.65
CA SER A 32 16.94 4.77 -5.95
C SER A 32 15.64 4.68 -6.76
N GLU A 33 15.65 4.97 -8.06
CA GLU A 33 14.47 4.79 -8.92
C GLU A 33 14.03 3.33 -9.07
N HIS A 34 14.97 2.39 -9.16
CA HIS A 34 14.66 0.97 -9.21
C HIS A 34 14.03 0.48 -7.90
N CYS A 35 14.62 0.86 -6.77
CA CYS A 35 14.09 0.59 -5.44
C CYS A 35 12.64 1.12 -5.29
N LEU A 36 12.40 2.39 -5.65
CA LEU A 36 11.07 3.00 -5.57
C LEU A 36 10.03 2.23 -6.40
N ARG A 37 10.39 1.80 -7.61
CA ARG A 37 9.49 1.00 -8.45
C ARG A 37 9.16 -0.35 -7.85
N LEU A 38 10.12 -1.03 -7.21
CA LEU A 38 9.86 -2.29 -6.51
C LEU A 38 8.95 -2.09 -5.30
N GLN A 39 9.17 -1.03 -4.52
CA GLN A 39 8.32 -0.68 -3.39
C GLN A 39 6.88 -0.36 -3.84
N GLU A 40 6.71 0.40 -4.92
CA GLU A 40 5.39 0.73 -5.44
C GLU A 40 4.65 -0.54 -5.91
N GLN A 41 5.33 -1.42 -6.65
CA GLN A 41 4.75 -2.70 -7.08
C GLN A 41 4.37 -3.58 -5.89
N ARG A 42 5.25 -3.69 -4.89
CA ARG A 42 4.96 -4.40 -3.63
C ARG A 42 3.67 -3.87 -3.00
N ASP A 43 3.54 -2.55 -2.92
CA ASP A 43 2.38 -1.92 -2.29
C ASP A 43 1.09 -2.09 -3.10
N GLN A 44 1.18 -2.12 -4.42
CA GLN A 44 0.04 -2.44 -5.28
C GLN A 44 -0.47 -3.85 -5.01
N TRP A 45 0.42 -4.84 -4.94
CA TRP A 45 0.08 -6.23 -4.61
C TRP A 45 -0.44 -6.39 -3.18
N ALA A 46 0.19 -5.73 -2.19
CA ALA A 46 -0.28 -5.74 -0.81
C ALA A 46 -1.69 -5.15 -0.68
N ARG A 47 -1.97 -4.02 -1.36
CA ARG A 47 -3.32 -3.44 -1.42
C ARG A 47 -4.31 -4.38 -2.10
N GLN A 48 -3.93 -5.06 -3.17
CA GLN A 48 -4.77 -6.05 -3.81
C GLN A 48 -5.12 -7.20 -2.87
N ALA A 49 -4.12 -7.72 -2.15
CA ALA A 49 -4.31 -8.79 -1.17
C ALA A 49 -5.34 -8.39 -0.10
N TRP A 50 -5.18 -7.20 0.48
CA TRP A 50 -6.13 -6.67 1.48
C TRP A 50 -7.53 -6.42 0.93
N ARG A 51 -7.65 -5.95 -0.33
CA ARG A 51 -8.97 -5.73 -0.94
C ARG A 51 -9.79 -7.01 -1.01
N GLU A 52 -9.16 -8.15 -1.31
CA GLU A 52 -9.86 -9.43 -1.38
C GLU A 52 -10.33 -9.90 0.02
N GLU A 53 -9.50 -9.74 1.05
CA GLU A 53 -9.90 -10.05 2.43
C GLU A 53 -11.02 -9.11 2.93
N VAL A 54 -10.98 -7.82 2.57
CA VAL A 54 -12.05 -6.87 2.91
C VAL A 54 -13.36 -7.25 2.22
N LYS A 55 -13.33 -7.68 0.95
CA LYS A 55 -14.52 -8.20 0.25
C LYS A 55 -15.09 -9.41 0.96
N LEU A 56 -14.24 -10.31 1.44
CA LEU A 56 -14.66 -11.49 2.19
C LEU A 56 -15.36 -11.11 3.50
N VAL A 57 -14.76 -10.21 4.28
CA VAL A 57 -15.35 -9.67 5.52
C VAL A 57 -16.69 -8.99 5.23
N HIS A 58 -16.77 -8.17 4.18
CA HIS A 58 -18.02 -7.52 3.79
C HIS A 58 -19.10 -8.54 3.41
N LYS A 59 -18.77 -9.57 2.61
CA LYS A 59 -19.70 -10.66 2.28
C LYS A 59 -20.24 -11.38 3.52
N ARG A 60 -19.40 -11.56 4.56
CA ARG A 60 -19.85 -12.14 5.84
C ARG A 60 -20.77 -11.17 6.59
N ARG A 61 -20.45 -9.88 6.62
CA ARG A 61 -21.28 -8.85 7.28
C ARG A 61 -22.65 -8.69 6.65
N LEU A 62 -22.76 -8.77 5.32
CA LEU A 62 -24.05 -8.79 4.61
C LEU A 62 -24.98 -9.91 5.11
N LYS A 63 -24.42 -11.05 5.55
CA LYS A 63 -25.19 -12.14 6.14
C LYS A 63 -25.50 -11.92 7.63
N LEU A 64 -24.54 -11.39 8.39
CA LEU A 64 -24.65 -11.24 9.84
C LEU A 64 -25.48 -10.03 10.28
N CYS A 65 -25.34 -8.90 9.60
CA CYS A 65 -26.01 -7.65 9.96
C CYS A 65 -26.55 -6.90 8.73
N PRO A 66 -27.45 -7.51 7.94
CA PRO A 66 -27.95 -6.94 6.69
C PRO A 66 -28.57 -5.54 6.87
N GLN A 67 -29.26 -5.28 7.98
CA GLN A 67 -29.84 -3.96 8.27
C GLN A 67 -28.78 -2.88 8.46
N LEU A 68 -27.68 -3.18 9.16
CA LEU A 68 -26.60 -2.21 9.39
C LEU A 68 -25.82 -1.92 8.10
N GLU A 69 -25.58 -2.93 7.26
CA GLU A 69 -24.98 -2.74 5.93
C GLU A 69 -25.90 -1.88 5.04
N SER A 70 -27.21 -2.13 5.06
CA SER A 70 -28.18 -1.32 4.32
C SER A 70 -28.16 0.15 4.74
N LEU A 71 -28.14 0.43 6.05
CA LEU A 71 -28.07 1.80 6.56
C LEU A 71 -26.74 2.49 6.22
N ALA A 72 -25.64 1.74 6.24
CA ALA A 72 -24.34 2.27 5.82
C ALA A 72 -24.31 2.65 4.33
N ASN A 73 -24.94 1.85 3.47
CA ASN A 73 -25.04 2.15 2.03
C ASN A 73 -25.99 3.33 1.76
N GLN A 74 -27.13 3.40 2.47
CA GLN A 74 -28.06 4.54 2.36
C GLN A 74 -27.42 5.85 2.81
N GLY A 75 -26.59 5.83 3.86
CA GLY A 75 -25.85 7.01 4.32
C GLY A 75 -24.84 7.53 3.28
N ALA A 76 -24.28 6.65 2.45
CA ALA A 76 -23.40 7.03 1.34
C ALA A 76 -24.18 7.68 0.18
N GLU A 77 -25.41 7.22 -0.10
CA GLU A 77 -26.27 7.74 -1.18
C GLU A 77 -27.07 8.99 -0.76
N ALA A 78 -27.42 9.13 0.52
CA ALA A 78 -28.20 10.24 1.07
C ALA A 78 -27.47 11.60 1.08
N SER A 79 -26.21 11.65 0.65
CA SER A 79 -25.49 12.91 0.40
C SER A 79 -25.99 13.66 -0.85
N ALA A 80 -26.87 13.06 -1.67
CA ALA A 80 -27.37 13.68 -2.91
C ALA A 80 -28.78 14.28 -2.81
N ASN A 81 -29.66 13.76 -1.94
CA ASN A 81 -31.03 14.27 -1.77
C ASN A 81 -31.51 14.06 -0.33
N ALA A 82 -31.63 15.14 0.45
CA ALA A 82 -31.94 15.07 1.87
C ALA A 82 -33.36 14.55 2.14
N PRO A 83 -33.55 13.43 2.88
CA PRO A 83 -34.88 13.04 3.35
C PRO A 83 -35.26 13.83 4.61
N SER A 84 -36.54 14.05 4.82
CA SER A 84 -37.14 14.78 5.94
C SER A 84 -36.74 14.24 7.34
N PRO A 85 -36.85 15.06 8.42
CA PRO A 85 -36.22 14.76 9.72
C PRO A 85 -36.86 13.62 10.53
N GLY A 86 -38.00 13.07 10.09
CA GLY A 86 -38.86 12.23 10.94
C GLY A 86 -38.57 10.72 10.96
N GLN A 87 -37.79 10.17 10.00
CA GLN A 87 -37.63 8.71 9.86
C GLN A 87 -36.22 8.27 9.39
N ARG A 88 -35.18 9.08 9.61
CA ARG A 88 -33.81 8.60 9.32
C ARG A 88 -33.36 7.68 10.45
N MET A 89 -33.51 6.38 10.25
CA MET A 89 -32.83 5.38 11.05
C MET A 89 -31.32 5.63 10.91
N ARG A 90 -30.70 6.18 11.96
CA ARG A 90 -29.27 6.51 11.93
C ARG A 90 -28.46 5.23 12.12
N LEU A 91 -27.35 5.11 11.38
CA LEU A 91 -26.40 4.04 11.58
C LEU A 91 -25.79 4.13 12.99
N ASP A 92 -25.97 3.08 13.79
CA ASP A 92 -25.19 2.88 15.02
C ASP A 92 -23.80 2.36 14.64
N TYR A 93 -22.82 3.25 14.62
CA TYR A 93 -21.42 2.91 14.31
C TYR A 93 -20.81 1.94 15.33
N GLY A 94 -21.27 1.95 16.59
CA GLY A 94 -20.84 1.01 17.61
C GLY A 94 -21.33 -0.41 17.32
N ALA A 95 -22.61 -0.56 16.96
CA ALA A 95 -23.16 -1.83 16.51
C ALA A 95 -22.52 -2.30 15.19
N TYR A 96 -22.25 -1.39 14.27
CA TYR A 96 -21.61 -1.68 12.99
C TYR A 96 -20.18 -2.20 13.15
N ALA A 97 -19.38 -1.56 14.03
CA ALA A 97 -18.04 -2.03 14.38
C ALA A 97 -18.07 -3.40 15.09
N ARG A 98 -19.04 -3.64 15.98
CA ARG A 98 -19.24 -4.97 16.60
C ARG A 98 -19.58 -6.03 15.56
N CYS A 99 -20.46 -5.74 14.59
CA CYS A 99 -20.76 -6.67 13.51
C CYS A 99 -19.52 -7.02 12.68
N ARG A 100 -18.69 -6.02 12.32
CA ARG A 100 -17.43 -6.28 11.62
C ARG A 100 -16.52 -7.21 12.41
N ARG A 101 -16.32 -6.96 13.71
CA ARG A 101 -15.49 -7.83 14.56
C ARG A 101 -16.04 -9.25 14.63
N GLN A 102 -17.35 -9.43 14.75
CA GLN A 102 -17.97 -10.75 14.74
C GLN A 102 -17.74 -11.45 13.39
N ALA A 103 -17.87 -10.74 12.27
CA ALA A 103 -17.59 -11.29 10.95
C ALA A 103 -16.15 -11.77 10.81
N GLU A 104 -15.18 -11.00 11.33
CA GLU A 104 -13.76 -11.39 11.33
C GLU A 104 -13.51 -12.64 12.21
N VAL A 105 -14.13 -12.72 13.39
CA VAL A 105 -14.06 -13.91 14.27
C VAL A 105 -14.63 -15.15 13.59
N ASP A 106 -15.83 -15.04 13.02
CA ASP A 106 -16.49 -16.14 12.31
C ASP A 106 -15.65 -16.64 11.14
N LEU A 107 -15.05 -15.73 10.37
CA LEU A 107 -14.19 -16.08 9.24
C LEU A 107 -12.95 -16.83 9.71
N LYS A 108 -12.27 -16.35 10.76
CA LYS A 108 -11.11 -17.04 11.34
C LYS A 108 -11.45 -18.44 11.86
N ALA A 109 -12.65 -18.63 12.38
CA ALA A 109 -13.11 -19.93 12.89
C ALA A 109 -13.56 -20.90 11.79
N SER A 110 -14.00 -20.41 10.63
CA SER A 110 -14.66 -21.21 9.60
C SER A 110 -13.90 -21.37 8.29
N GLN A 111 -12.92 -20.51 8.00
CA GLN A 111 -12.12 -20.59 6.77
C GLN A 111 -10.70 -21.11 7.04
N PRO A 112 -10.19 -21.98 6.16
CA PRO A 112 -8.79 -22.34 6.20
C PRO A 112 -7.92 -21.15 5.81
N VAL A 113 -6.77 -21.01 6.47
CA VAL A 113 -5.72 -20.09 6.04
C VAL A 113 -5.07 -20.66 4.78
N LEU A 114 -5.03 -19.87 3.71
CA LEU A 114 -4.43 -20.27 2.43
C LEU A 114 -2.97 -19.82 2.30
N TYR A 115 -2.62 -18.74 2.98
CA TYR A 115 -1.26 -18.22 3.04
C TYR A 115 -1.09 -17.32 4.26
N THR A 116 0.10 -17.33 4.84
CA THR A 116 0.52 -16.38 5.87
C THR A 116 1.73 -15.64 5.33
N ASN A 117 1.65 -14.31 5.25
CA ASN A 117 2.74 -13.51 4.70
C ASN A 117 3.92 -13.38 5.68
N ASP A 118 5.01 -12.77 5.22
CA ASP A 118 6.23 -12.54 6.03
C ASP A 118 6.00 -11.67 7.29
N GLN A 119 4.84 -11.03 7.39
CA GLN A 119 4.42 -10.22 8.55
C GLN A 119 3.44 -10.98 9.47
N ASN A 120 3.31 -12.30 9.32
CA ASN A 120 2.39 -13.17 10.07
C ASN A 120 0.90 -12.82 9.90
N VAL A 121 0.53 -12.20 8.78
CA VAL A 121 -0.87 -11.92 8.44
C VAL A 121 -1.46 -13.09 7.65
N PRO A 122 -2.56 -13.72 8.13
CA PRO A 122 -3.24 -14.78 7.38
C PRO A 122 -4.15 -14.22 6.29
N PHE A 123 -4.18 -14.88 5.14
CA PHE A 123 -5.06 -14.64 4.00
C PHE A 123 -5.95 -15.86 3.76
N PHE A 124 -7.25 -15.61 3.62
CA PHE A 124 -8.27 -16.66 3.52
C PHE A 124 -8.84 -16.78 2.10
N THR A 125 -8.62 -15.77 1.25
CA THR A 125 -9.04 -15.80 -0.16
C THR A 125 -7.90 -16.27 -1.06
N VAL A 126 -8.23 -17.01 -2.14
CA VAL A 126 -7.22 -17.48 -3.12
C VAL A 126 -6.49 -16.30 -3.75
N ASN A 127 -7.25 -15.33 -4.28
CA ASN A 127 -6.70 -14.12 -4.88
C ASN A 127 -5.90 -13.27 -3.89
N GLY A 128 -6.33 -13.20 -2.63
CA GLY A 128 -5.62 -12.47 -1.58
C GLY A 128 -4.30 -13.13 -1.23
N ALA A 129 -4.30 -14.46 -1.08
CA ALA A 129 -3.10 -15.26 -0.85
C ALA A 129 -2.09 -15.15 -2.00
N GLU A 130 -2.54 -15.21 -3.25
CA GLU A 130 -1.68 -15.03 -4.43
C GLU A 130 -1.05 -13.64 -4.47
N ALA A 131 -1.85 -12.59 -4.27
CA ALA A 131 -1.36 -11.22 -4.23
C ALA A 131 -0.37 -10.99 -3.07
N ALA A 132 -0.62 -11.61 -1.90
CA ALA A 132 0.30 -11.55 -0.77
C ALA A 132 1.65 -12.22 -1.06
N ARG A 133 1.67 -13.37 -1.75
CA ARG A 133 2.92 -14.01 -2.19
C ARG A 133 3.71 -13.11 -3.15
N GLN A 134 3.04 -12.44 -4.08
CA GLN A 134 3.69 -11.48 -5.00
C GLN A 134 4.28 -10.28 -4.23
N ALA A 135 3.55 -9.77 -3.24
CA ALA A 135 4.03 -8.69 -2.38
C ALA A 135 5.27 -9.12 -1.58
N ASP A 136 5.29 -10.33 -1.02
CA ASP A 136 6.45 -10.84 -0.28
C ASP A 136 7.68 -11.06 -1.18
N ALA A 137 7.47 -11.60 -2.39
CA ALA A 137 8.54 -11.75 -3.37
C ALA A 137 9.17 -10.40 -3.74
N LEU A 138 8.35 -9.38 -3.96
CA LEU A 138 8.82 -8.01 -4.25
C LEU A 138 9.45 -7.33 -3.03
N ARG A 139 8.99 -7.62 -1.82
CA ARG A 139 9.61 -7.14 -0.58
C ARG A 139 11.04 -7.64 -0.46
N LYS A 140 11.28 -8.92 -0.73
CA LYS A 140 12.62 -9.50 -0.75
C LYS A 140 13.49 -8.81 -1.81
N ALA A 141 13.00 -8.68 -3.03
CA ALA A 141 13.73 -8.00 -4.11
C ALA A 141 14.02 -6.51 -3.79
N ALA A 142 13.07 -5.82 -3.15
CA ALA A 142 13.26 -4.43 -2.71
C ALA A 142 14.33 -4.35 -1.62
N ASN A 143 14.32 -5.24 -0.63
CA ASN A 143 15.35 -5.27 0.41
C ASN A 143 16.76 -5.49 -0.15
N ASP A 144 16.88 -6.29 -1.23
CA ASP A 144 18.16 -6.54 -1.89
C ASP A 144 18.63 -5.35 -2.77
N ALA A 145 17.69 -4.56 -3.28
CA ALA A 145 17.94 -3.46 -4.24
C ALA A 145 17.96 -2.06 -3.61
N CYS A 146 17.43 -1.90 -2.40
CA CYS A 146 17.36 -0.64 -1.67
C CYS A 146 18.49 -0.58 -0.63
N PRO A 147 19.45 0.36 -0.73
CA PRO A 147 20.47 0.58 0.30
C PRO A 147 19.90 1.14 1.60
#